data_AF-A0A7J3SCI3-F1
#
_entry.id   AF-A0A7J3SCI3-F1
#
_cell.length_a   1.000
_cell.length_b   1.000
_cell.length_c   1.000
_cell.angle_alpha   90.00
_cell.angle_beta   90.00
_cell.angle_gamma   90.00
#
_symmetry.space_group_name_H-M   'P 1'
#
loop_
_entity.id
_entity.type
_entity.pdbx_description
1 polymer ?
#
loop_
_entity_poly.entity_id
_entity_poly.type
_entity_poly.pdbx_seq_one_letter_code
_entity_poly.pdbx_strand_id
1 'polypeptide(L)'
;QKIQYLTSILSKMEGFTGGLPGQLVARVKGYDLGPRNNSFLESKMSREDFEAAKILAEKFNVAHPVDFVVLDNGEVKEVHLEDMGKCNGVIMDIGSETVEIYAKRLQEKVYRIRAGPLGVYEKGFSNGVELTKLIAGLGLIFLGGDTTAEIVKYGLDRIILSTGGMLCISGGAFIHGLAGESYPSVDLILKQNKL
;
A
#
# COMPACT_ATOMS: atom_id res chain seq x y z
N GLN A 1 16.58 -9.11 2.24
CA GLN A 1 15.54 -9.86 1.50
C GLN A 1 14.37 -8.98 1.06
N LYS A 2 13.60 -8.31 1.96
CA LYS A 2 12.48 -7.43 1.57
C LYS A 2 12.85 -6.36 0.54
N ILE A 3 13.96 -5.65 0.73
CA ILE A 3 14.46 -4.63 -0.20
C ILE A 3 14.71 -5.22 -1.60
N GLN A 4 15.30 -6.41 -1.67
CA GLN A 4 15.59 -7.09 -2.94
C GLN A 4 14.29 -7.43 -3.68
N TYR A 5 13.27 -7.91 -2.98
CA TYR A 5 11.95 -8.17 -3.57
C TYR A 5 11.31 -6.89 -4.08
N LEU A 6 11.28 -5.84 -3.26
CA LEU A 6 10.72 -4.54 -3.66
C LEU A 6 11.49 -3.95 -4.85
N THR A 7 12.80 -4.07 -4.88
CA THR A 7 13.64 -3.63 -6.02
C THR A 7 13.28 -4.38 -7.30
N SER A 8 13.15 -5.71 -7.24
CA SER A 8 12.75 -6.52 -8.39
C SER A 8 11.35 -6.16 -8.90
N ILE A 9 10.40 -5.97 -7.98
CA ILE A 9 9.01 -5.59 -8.32
C ILE A 9 8.96 -4.18 -8.92
N LEU A 10 9.58 -3.19 -8.27
CA LEU A 10 9.57 -1.80 -8.71
C LEU A 10 10.36 -1.56 -9.99
N SER A 11 11.26 -2.48 -10.37
CA SER A 11 11.90 -2.45 -11.69
C SER A 11 10.94 -2.79 -12.85
N LYS A 12 9.79 -3.41 -12.55
CA LYS A 12 8.78 -3.86 -13.52
C LYS A 12 7.44 -3.15 -13.36
N MET A 13 7.19 -2.54 -12.20
CA MET A 13 5.90 -1.98 -11.82
C MET A 13 6.08 -0.61 -11.15
N GLU A 14 5.09 0.25 -11.35
CA GLU A 14 5.00 1.53 -10.65
C GLU A 14 4.54 1.33 -9.19
N GLY A 15 5.17 2.04 -8.25
CA GLY A 15 4.87 1.92 -6.82
C GLY A 15 3.87 2.97 -6.35
N PHE A 16 2.85 2.55 -5.59
CA PHE A 16 1.90 3.43 -4.91
C PHE A 16 1.87 3.06 -3.44
N THR A 17 2.04 4.05 -2.55
CA THR A 17 2.12 3.83 -1.11
C THR A 17 1.00 4.55 -0.36
N GLY A 18 0.57 3.98 0.75
CA GLY A 18 -0.34 4.57 1.74
C GLY A 18 -0.08 3.94 3.11
N GLY A 19 -0.90 4.25 4.11
CA GLY A 19 -0.63 3.85 5.49
C GLY A 19 0.79 4.23 5.95
N LEU A 20 1.41 3.37 6.76
CA LEU A 20 2.79 3.58 7.23
C LEU A 20 3.83 3.65 6.10
N PRO A 21 3.80 2.80 5.05
CA PRO A 21 4.69 2.96 3.90
C PRO A 21 4.57 4.32 3.21
N GLY A 22 3.35 4.86 3.07
CA GLY A 22 3.12 6.18 2.49
C GLY A 22 3.73 7.32 3.32
N GLN A 23 3.56 7.25 4.63
CA GLN A 23 4.21 8.17 5.57
C GLN A 23 5.73 8.07 5.50
N LEU A 24 6.28 6.84 5.44
CA LEU A 24 7.71 6.60 5.34
C LEU A 24 8.31 7.20 4.06
N VAL A 25 7.68 6.97 2.90
CA VAL A 25 8.15 7.50 1.62
C VAL A 25 8.07 9.03 1.60
N ALA A 26 7.00 9.63 2.12
CA ALA A 26 6.91 11.09 2.25
C ALA A 26 8.04 11.63 3.15
N ARG A 27 8.30 10.98 4.29
CA ARG A 27 9.33 11.40 5.24
C ARG A 27 10.75 11.35 4.66
N VAL A 28 11.11 10.29 3.93
CA VAL A 28 12.44 10.19 3.29
C VAL A 28 12.61 11.13 2.10
N LYS A 29 11.50 11.58 1.49
CA LYS A 29 11.50 12.64 0.46
C LYS A 29 11.59 14.06 1.05
N GLY A 30 11.68 14.19 2.38
CA GLY A 30 11.95 15.46 3.05
C GLY A 30 10.73 16.17 3.60
N TYR A 31 9.53 15.60 3.51
CA TYR A 31 8.33 16.18 4.10
C TYR A 31 8.30 15.96 5.62
N ASP A 32 7.83 16.97 6.33
CA ASP A 32 7.53 16.89 7.76
C ASP A 32 6.07 16.48 7.96
N LEU A 33 5.82 15.39 8.70
CA LEU A 33 4.47 14.89 8.99
C LEU A 33 3.92 15.38 10.34
N GLY A 34 4.63 16.31 10.98
CA GLY A 34 4.32 16.81 12.32
C GLY A 34 4.89 15.91 13.41
N PRO A 35 5.07 16.44 14.63
CA PRO A 35 5.86 15.79 15.68
C PRO A 35 5.29 14.43 16.08
N ARG A 36 3.96 14.31 16.22
CA ARG A 36 3.33 13.04 16.63
C ARG A 36 3.50 11.94 15.59
N ASN A 37 3.28 12.24 14.31
CA ASN A 37 3.38 11.24 13.25
C ASN A 37 4.85 10.86 13.00
N ASN A 38 5.77 11.82 13.05
CA ASN A 38 7.20 11.55 12.96
C ASN A 38 7.68 10.62 14.07
N SER A 39 7.37 10.94 15.34
CA SER A 39 7.74 10.08 16.46
C SER A 39 7.07 8.70 16.40
N PHE A 40 5.81 8.64 15.95
CA PHE A 40 5.14 7.36 15.75
C PHE A 40 5.83 6.52 14.67
N LEU A 41 6.19 7.12 13.54
CA LEU A 41 6.91 6.44 12.47
C LEU A 41 8.28 5.93 12.93
N GLU A 42 9.05 6.76 13.63
CA GLU A 42 10.34 6.39 14.24
C GLU A 42 10.21 5.26 15.27
N SER A 43 9.07 5.16 15.97
CA SER A 43 8.80 4.04 16.89
C SER A 43 8.45 2.73 16.18
N LYS A 44 8.01 2.79 14.92
CA LYS A 44 7.54 1.65 14.14
C LYS A 44 8.52 1.16 13.10
N MET A 45 9.43 2.02 12.65
CA MET A 45 10.37 1.74 11.56
C MET A 45 11.79 1.72 12.09
N SER A 46 12.56 0.72 11.64
CA SER A 46 13.99 0.65 11.93
C SER A 46 14.78 1.64 11.06
N ARG A 47 16.03 1.91 11.44
CA ARG A 47 16.94 2.72 10.61
C ARG A 47 17.12 2.12 9.21
N GLU A 48 17.15 0.79 9.13
CA GLU A 48 17.25 0.03 7.90
C GLU A 48 16.02 0.24 7.01
N ASP A 49 14.82 0.38 7.58
CA ASP A 49 13.59 0.66 6.83
C ASP A 49 13.62 2.06 6.21
N PHE A 50 14.10 3.07 6.95
CA PHE A 50 14.29 4.42 6.41
C PHE A 50 15.30 4.45 5.27
N GLU A 51 16.45 3.79 5.43
CA GLU A 51 17.47 3.72 4.39
C GLU A 51 16.94 2.98 3.15
N ALA A 52 16.22 1.87 3.35
CA ALA A 52 15.55 1.14 2.29
C ALA A 52 14.57 2.02 1.52
N ALA A 53 13.68 2.72 2.22
CA ALA A 53 12.68 3.58 1.60
C ALA A 53 13.32 4.72 0.83
N LYS A 54 14.40 5.31 1.35
CA LYS A 54 15.19 6.34 0.66
C LYS A 54 15.76 5.81 -0.65
N ILE A 55 16.48 4.68 -0.61
CA ILE A 55 17.05 4.04 -1.81
C ILE A 55 15.97 3.73 -2.85
N LEU A 56 14.83 3.19 -2.41
CA LEU A 56 13.74 2.84 -3.32
C LEU A 56 13.07 4.08 -3.93
N ALA A 57 12.87 5.14 -3.15
CA ALA A 57 12.27 6.39 -3.60
C ALA A 57 13.19 7.18 -4.55
N GLU A 58 14.51 7.06 -4.40
CA GLU A 58 15.49 7.67 -5.31
C GLU A 58 15.62 6.89 -6.63
N LYS A 59 15.55 5.56 -6.58
CA LYS A 59 15.79 4.69 -7.75
C LYS A 59 14.55 4.44 -8.61
N PHE A 60 13.37 4.46 -8.01
CA PHE A 60 12.13 4.04 -8.68
C PHE A 60 11.05 5.11 -8.55
N ASN A 61 10.08 5.06 -9.46
CA ASN A 61 8.89 5.90 -9.35
C ASN A 61 7.94 5.31 -8.29
N VAL A 62 8.17 5.70 -7.04
CA VAL A 62 7.32 5.38 -5.89
C VAL A 62 6.51 6.62 -5.50
N ALA A 63 5.21 6.55 -5.76
CA ALA A 63 4.24 7.56 -5.33
C ALA A 63 3.93 7.42 -3.84
N HIS A 64 3.71 8.56 -3.19
CA HIS A 64 3.20 8.68 -1.82
C HIS A 64 1.97 9.60 -1.83
N PRO A 65 1.17 9.59 -0.75
CA PRO A 65 0.02 10.47 -0.62
C PRO A 65 0.45 11.95 -0.68
N VAL A 66 -0.39 12.78 -1.28
CA VAL A 66 -0.26 14.25 -1.33
C VAL A 66 -1.09 14.96 -0.26
N ASP A 67 -1.99 14.20 0.38
CA ASP A 67 -2.89 14.65 1.43
C ASP A 67 -3.25 13.46 2.34
N PHE A 68 -3.68 13.77 3.56
CA PHE A 68 -4.02 12.78 4.57
C PHE A 68 -5.31 13.15 5.30
N VAL A 69 -6.07 12.12 5.69
CA VAL A 69 -7.12 12.27 6.70
C VAL A 69 -6.49 12.16 8.08
N VAL A 70 -6.70 13.17 8.91
CA VAL A 70 -6.08 13.35 10.21
C VAL A 70 -7.16 13.46 11.28
N LEU A 71 -6.97 12.74 12.39
CA LEU A 71 -7.77 12.88 13.60
C LEU A 71 -7.04 13.80 14.59
N ASP A 72 -7.60 14.97 14.86
CA ASP A 72 -7.04 15.98 15.76
C ASP A 72 -8.07 16.36 16.83
N ASN A 73 -7.81 16.01 18.09
CA ASN A 73 -8.70 16.28 19.23
C ASN A 73 -10.17 15.82 19.02
N GLY A 74 -10.38 14.74 18.27
CA GLY A 74 -11.70 14.19 17.99
C GLY A 74 -12.34 14.70 16.71
N GLU A 75 -11.75 15.72 16.07
CA GLU A 75 -12.19 16.21 14.77
C GLU A 75 -11.42 15.54 13.64
N VAL A 76 -12.15 15.16 12.59
CA VAL A 76 -11.57 14.62 11.36
C VAL A 76 -11.39 15.75 10.37
N LYS A 77 -10.16 15.94 9.90
CA LYS A 77 -9.82 16.93 8.87
C LYS A 77 -8.93 16.33 7.81
N GLU A 78 -8.98 16.90 6.63
CA GLU A 78 -8.10 16.58 5.53
C GLU A 78 -6.99 17.63 5.46
N VAL A 79 -5.74 17.18 5.36
CA VAL A 79 -4.57 18.04 5.44
C VAL A 79 -3.64 17.70 4.30
N HIS A 80 -3.31 18.71 3.49
CA HIS A 80 -2.33 18.57 2.41
C HIS A 80 -0.93 18.30 3.00
N LEU A 81 -0.13 17.50 2.31
CA LEU A 81 1.19 17.04 2.76
C LEU A 81 2.12 18.21 3.13
N GLU A 82 2.05 19.31 2.40
CA GLU A 82 2.85 20.53 2.65
C GLU A 82 2.52 21.21 3.99
N ASP A 83 1.30 21.03 4.51
CA ASP A 83 0.85 21.61 5.77
C ASP A 83 0.92 20.64 6.95
N MET A 84 1.28 19.37 6.70
CA MET A 84 1.35 18.34 7.75
C MET A 84 2.33 18.68 8.88
N GLY A 85 3.44 19.37 8.59
CA GLY A 85 4.39 19.82 9.61
C GLY A 85 3.80 20.79 10.64
N LYS A 86 2.70 21.47 10.30
CA LYS A 86 1.97 22.38 11.19
C LYS A 86 0.83 21.67 11.95
N CYS A 87 0.60 20.39 11.67
CA CYS A 87 -0.50 19.62 12.22
C CYS A 87 -0.06 18.79 13.44
N ASN A 88 -0.88 18.79 14.50
CA ASN A 88 -0.67 17.98 15.71
C ASN A 88 -1.59 16.75 15.79
N GLY A 89 -2.43 16.53 14.78
CA GLY A 89 -3.30 15.36 14.69
C GLY A 89 -2.55 14.11 14.21
N VAL A 90 -3.21 12.96 14.32
CA VAL A 90 -2.68 11.65 13.90
C VAL A 90 -3.22 11.29 12.53
N ILE A 91 -2.34 10.89 11.60
CA ILE A 91 -2.74 10.40 10.28
C ILE A 91 -3.51 9.09 10.44
N MET A 92 -4.72 9.05 9.89
CA MET A 92 -5.62 7.90 9.94
C MET A 92 -5.89 7.28 8.57
N ASP A 93 -5.75 8.03 7.48
CA ASP A 93 -5.91 7.54 6.11
C ASP A 93 -5.18 8.43 5.10
N ILE A 94 -5.13 7.98 3.84
CA ILE A 94 -4.84 8.86 2.70
C ILE A 94 -6.01 9.83 2.47
N GLY A 95 -5.72 11.02 1.97
CA GLY A 95 -6.76 11.99 1.61
C GLY A 95 -7.44 11.68 0.27
N SER A 96 -8.47 12.45 -0.04
CA SER A 96 -9.32 12.30 -1.22
C SER A 96 -8.58 12.67 -2.51
N GLU A 97 -7.69 13.67 -2.48
CA GLU A 97 -6.88 14.04 -3.64
C GLU A 97 -5.93 12.90 -4.01
N THR A 98 -5.32 12.25 -3.02
CA THR A 98 -4.52 11.04 -3.23
C THR A 98 -5.36 9.92 -3.84
N VAL A 99 -6.60 9.70 -3.38
CA VAL A 99 -7.49 8.68 -3.96
C VAL A 99 -7.74 8.96 -5.44
N GLU A 100 -8.04 10.19 -5.82
CA GLU A 100 -8.30 10.57 -7.21
C GLU A 100 -7.07 10.37 -8.10
N ILE A 101 -5.90 10.85 -7.65
CA ILE A 101 -4.63 10.72 -8.37
C ILE A 101 -4.27 9.24 -8.55
N TYR A 102 -4.41 8.45 -7.50
CA TYR A 102 -4.09 7.02 -7.53
C TYR A 102 -5.07 6.27 -8.42
N ALA A 103 -6.37 6.53 -8.31
CA ALA A 103 -7.40 5.89 -9.13
C ALA A 103 -7.13 6.10 -10.62
N LYS A 104 -6.87 7.35 -11.04
CA LYS A 104 -6.56 7.69 -12.43
C LYS A 104 -5.35 6.90 -12.95
N ARG A 105 -4.24 6.91 -12.22
CA ARG A 105 -3.00 6.22 -12.64
C ARG A 105 -3.13 4.71 -12.61
N LEU A 106 -3.87 4.15 -11.66
CA LEU A 106 -4.07 2.70 -11.52
C LEU A 106 -5.01 2.16 -12.59
N GLN A 107 -6.06 2.88 -12.99
CA GLN A 107 -6.97 2.45 -14.05
C GLN A 107 -6.28 2.24 -15.40
N GLU A 108 -5.17 2.93 -15.65
CA GLU A 108 -4.34 2.74 -16.85
C GLU A 108 -3.52 1.44 -16.83
N LYS A 109 -3.49 0.71 -15.69
CA LYS A 109 -2.67 -0.50 -15.52
C LYS A 109 -3.49 -1.76 -15.68
N VAL A 110 -2.96 -2.71 -16.45
CA VAL A 110 -3.55 -4.04 -16.63
C VAL A 110 -3.56 -4.84 -15.34
N TYR A 111 -2.44 -4.86 -14.62
CA TYR A 111 -2.31 -5.55 -13.33
C TYR A 111 -2.10 -4.54 -12.21
N ARG A 112 -2.92 -4.66 -11.17
CA ARG A 112 -2.94 -3.80 -10.00
C ARG A 112 -2.86 -4.68 -8.77
N ILE A 113 -1.78 -4.57 -8.01
CA ILE A 113 -1.52 -5.44 -6.87
C ILE A 113 -1.63 -4.59 -5.60
N ARG A 114 -2.62 -4.89 -4.76
CA ARG A 114 -2.88 -4.16 -3.51
C ARG A 114 -2.51 -5.03 -2.32
N ALA A 115 -1.57 -4.56 -1.51
CA ALA A 115 -1.09 -5.24 -0.31
C ALA A 115 -1.14 -4.29 0.89
N GLY A 116 -2.18 -4.43 1.70
CA GLY A 116 -2.43 -3.66 2.91
C GLY A 116 -3.51 -2.58 2.76
N PRO A 117 -4.18 -2.22 3.87
CA PRO A 117 -5.09 -1.07 3.91
C PRO A 117 -4.31 0.25 3.77
N LEU A 118 -5.00 1.31 3.34
CA LEU A 118 -4.39 2.64 3.18
C LEU A 118 -4.67 3.56 4.39
N GLY A 119 -5.58 3.14 5.26
CA GLY A 119 -5.95 3.80 6.51
C GLY A 119 -6.42 2.83 7.58
N VAL A 120 -6.82 3.37 8.73
CA VAL A 120 -7.33 2.63 9.89
C VAL A 120 -8.81 2.31 9.66
N TYR A 121 -9.07 1.44 8.69
CA TYR A 121 -10.41 1.02 8.24
C TYR A 121 -11.25 0.46 9.39
N GLU A 122 -10.63 -0.06 10.44
CA GLU A 122 -11.34 -0.56 11.61
C GLU A 122 -12.15 0.53 12.33
N LYS A 123 -11.67 1.78 12.26
CA LYS A 123 -12.26 2.97 12.86
C LYS A 123 -13.09 3.82 11.89
N GLY A 124 -13.36 3.30 10.69
CA GLY A 124 -14.19 3.98 9.68
C GLY A 124 -13.41 4.88 8.71
N PHE A 125 -12.08 4.90 8.78
CA PHE A 125 -11.24 5.61 7.82
C PHE A 125 -11.00 4.72 6.59
N SER A 126 -11.81 4.91 5.55
CA SER A 126 -11.96 3.95 4.44
C SER A 126 -11.72 4.52 3.04
N ASN A 127 -10.89 5.55 2.90
CA ASN A 127 -10.50 6.07 1.58
C ASN A 127 -9.78 5.01 0.74
N GLY A 128 -9.08 4.05 1.37
CA GLY A 128 -8.56 2.87 0.68
C GLY A 128 -9.63 1.94 0.09
N VAL A 129 -10.81 1.89 0.69
CA VAL A 129 -11.98 1.17 0.18
C VAL A 129 -12.60 1.94 -0.99
N GLU A 130 -12.68 3.27 -0.91
CA GLU A 130 -13.13 4.10 -2.05
C GLU A 130 -12.20 3.97 -3.25
N LEU A 131 -10.88 4.03 -3.05
CA LEU A 131 -9.91 3.75 -4.10
C LEU A 131 -10.15 2.38 -4.74
N THR A 132 -10.41 1.37 -3.92
CA THR A 132 -10.70 0.00 -4.39
C THR A 132 -11.90 -0.04 -5.31
N LYS A 133 -13.00 0.64 -4.97
CA LYS A 133 -14.19 0.69 -5.82
C LYS A 133 -13.88 1.33 -7.17
N LEU A 134 -13.08 2.40 -7.19
CA LEU A 134 -12.68 3.09 -8.42
C LEU A 134 -11.79 2.23 -9.32
N ILE A 135 -10.99 1.32 -8.76
CA ILE A 135 -10.07 0.46 -9.50
C ILE A 135 -10.54 -1.00 -9.59
N ALA A 136 -11.79 -1.31 -9.24
CA ALA A 136 -12.31 -2.67 -9.34
C ALA A 136 -12.30 -3.17 -10.79
N GLY A 137 -12.15 -4.48 -10.99
CA GLY A 137 -12.11 -5.10 -12.31
C GLY A 137 -11.01 -6.14 -12.47
N LEU A 138 -10.97 -6.71 -13.68
CA LEU A 138 -9.97 -7.68 -14.09
C LEU A 138 -8.55 -7.15 -13.83
N GLY A 139 -7.70 -8.02 -13.29
CA GLY A 139 -6.29 -7.70 -13.00
C GLY A 139 -6.06 -6.97 -11.67
N LEU A 140 -7.10 -6.66 -10.89
CA LEU A 140 -6.95 -6.25 -9.49
C LEU A 140 -6.72 -7.48 -8.60
N ILE A 141 -5.58 -7.52 -7.91
CA ILE A 141 -5.15 -8.64 -7.07
C ILE A 141 -4.87 -8.12 -5.67
N PHE A 142 -5.56 -8.68 -4.68
CA PHE A 142 -5.35 -8.40 -3.27
C PHE A 142 -4.37 -9.42 -2.67
N LEU A 143 -3.33 -8.93 -2.00
CA LEU A 143 -2.35 -9.77 -1.31
C LEU A 143 -2.45 -9.60 0.21
N GLY A 144 -2.50 -10.72 0.92
CA GLY A 144 -2.39 -10.77 2.37
C GLY A 144 -3.71 -10.71 3.14
N GLY A 145 -3.62 -11.07 4.42
CA GLY A 145 -4.77 -11.19 5.34
C GLY A 145 -5.45 -9.86 5.61
N ASP A 146 -4.70 -8.81 5.97
CA ASP A 146 -5.27 -7.51 6.35
C ASP A 146 -6.05 -6.86 5.21
N THR A 147 -5.52 -6.90 3.98
CA THR A 147 -6.23 -6.38 2.81
C THR A 147 -7.50 -7.16 2.55
N THR A 148 -7.45 -8.49 2.70
CA THR A 148 -8.64 -9.34 2.54
C THR A 148 -9.68 -9.02 3.63
N ALA A 149 -9.25 -8.80 4.87
CA ALA A 149 -10.12 -8.46 5.99
C ALA A 149 -10.83 -7.10 5.80
N GLU A 150 -10.13 -6.10 5.27
CA GLU A 150 -10.73 -4.80 4.92
C GLU A 150 -11.86 -4.96 3.88
N ILE A 151 -11.58 -5.66 2.78
CA ILE A 151 -12.55 -5.88 1.70
C ILE A 151 -13.78 -6.67 2.20
N VAL A 152 -13.57 -7.69 3.04
CA VAL A 152 -14.67 -8.46 3.65
C VAL A 152 -15.48 -7.60 4.62
N LYS A 153 -14.84 -6.79 5.47
CA LYS A 153 -15.53 -5.90 6.43
C LYS A 153 -16.47 -4.93 5.73
N TYR A 154 -16.09 -4.43 4.55
CA TYR A 154 -16.90 -3.51 3.74
C TYR A 154 -17.80 -4.20 2.72
N GLY A 155 -17.90 -5.54 2.73
CA GLY A 155 -18.79 -6.31 1.86
C GLY A 155 -18.44 -6.23 0.37
N LEU A 156 -17.17 -5.96 0.04
CA LEU A 156 -16.70 -5.82 -1.34
C LEU A 156 -16.17 -7.13 -1.92
N ASP A 157 -16.02 -8.19 -1.13
CA ASP A 157 -15.48 -9.49 -1.54
C ASP A 157 -16.20 -10.06 -2.77
N ARG A 158 -17.53 -10.04 -2.75
CA ARG A 158 -18.36 -10.52 -3.87
C ARG A 158 -18.19 -9.66 -5.12
N ILE A 159 -18.06 -8.35 -4.95
CA ILE A 159 -17.92 -7.38 -6.04
C ILE A 159 -16.53 -7.55 -6.69
N ILE A 160 -15.48 -7.70 -5.88
CA ILE A 160 -14.13 -7.93 -6.39
C ILE A 160 -14.07 -9.22 -7.20
N LEU A 161 -14.64 -10.31 -6.69
CA LEU A 161 -14.65 -11.58 -7.42
C LEU A 161 -15.52 -11.52 -8.69
N SER A 162 -16.70 -10.89 -8.63
CA SER A 162 -17.61 -10.81 -9.80
C SER A 162 -17.08 -9.91 -10.92
N THR A 163 -16.23 -8.93 -10.59
CA THR A 163 -15.59 -8.05 -11.56
C THR A 163 -14.28 -8.62 -12.13
N GLY A 164 -13.89 -9.84 -11.74
CA GLY A 164 -12.69 -10.52 -12.22
C GLY A 164 -11.42 -10.22 -11.43
N GLY A 165 -11.54 -9.61 -10.25
CA GLY A 165 -10.44 -9.45 -9.30
C GLY A 165 -10.14 -10.76 -8.55
N MET A 166 -9.00 -10.79 -7.86
CA MET A 166 -8.51 -11.96 -7.14
C MET A 166 -8.13 -11.62 -5.70
N LEU A 167 -8.45 -12.53 -4.77
CA LEU A 167 -8.03 -12.46 -3.37
C LEU A 167 -6.97 -13.55 -3.11
N CYS A 168 -5.73 -13.16 -2.85
CA CYS A 168 -4.61 -14.06 -2.56
C CYS A 168 -4.16 -13.88 -1.11
N ILE A 169 -4.50 -14.85 -0.26
CA ILE A 169 -4.17 -14.81 1.18
C ILE A 169 -2.67 -15.06 1.42
N SER A 170 -1.99 -15.73 0.49
CA SER A 170 -0.57 -16.09 0.54
C SER A 170 0.36 -14.92 0.19
N GLY A 171 0.28 -13.81 0.94
CA GLY A 171 1.01 -12.58 0.63
C GLY A 171 2.52 -12.77 0.44
N GLY A 172 3.20 -13.43 1.39
CA GLY A 172 4.66 -13.63 1.33
C GLY A 172 5.12 -14.52 0.17
N ALA A 173 4.41 -15.62 -0.09
CA ALA A 173 4.69 -16.49 -1.23
C ALA A 173 4.45 -15.74 -2.54
N PHE A 174 3.34 -15.02 -2.68
CA PHE A 174 3.05 -14.26 -3.89
C PHE A 174 4.12 -13.20 -4.19
N ILE A 175 4.55 -12.45 -3.18
CA ILE A 175 5.63 -11.45 -3.31
C ILE A 175 6.96 -12.12 -3.73
N HIS A 176 7.27 -13.30 -3.21
CA HIS A 176 8.46 -14.07 -3.60
C HIS A 176 8.44 -14.43 -5.08
N GLY A 177 7.32 -14.96 -5.61
CA GLY A 177 7.19 -15.22 -7.04
C GLY A 177 7.21 -13.96 -7.90
N LEU A 178 6.58 -12.86 -7.46
CA LEU A 178 6.66 -11.56 -8.15
C LEU A 178 8.09 -11.03 -8.24
N ALA A 179 8.91 -11.30 -7.21
CA ALA A 179 10.32 -10.96 -7.21
C ALA A 179 11.14 -11.80 -8.22
N GLY A 180 10.54 -12.84 -8.82
CA GLY A 180 11.17 -13.73 -9.80
C GLY A 180 11.88 -14.93 -9.18
N GLU A 181 11.64 -15.19 -7.90
CA GLU A 181 12.22 -16.34 -7.20
C GLU A 181 11.43 -17.62 -7.49
N SER A 182 12.11 -18.76 -7.51
CA SER A 182 11.45 -20.06 -7.73
C SER A 182 10.83 -20.60 -6.44
N TYR A 183 9.77 -21.39 -6.57
CA TYR A 183 9.14 -22.05 -5.42
C TYR A 183 9.73 -23.45 -5.25
N PRO A 184 10.51 -23.74 -4.19
CA PRO A 184 11.18 -25.03 -4.05
C PRO A 184 10.22 -26.24 -4.09
N SER A 185 9.01 -26.08 -3.54
CA SER A 185 7.97 -27.10 -3.56
C SER A 185 7.42 -27.35 -4.98
N VAL A 186 7.23 -26.30 -5.78
CA VAL A 186 6.76 -26.41 -7.17
C VAL A 186 7.85 -27.01 -8.04
N ASP A 187 9.10 -26.57 -7.88
CA ASP A 187 10.26 -27.10 -8.60
C ASP A 187 10.43 -28.61 -8.36
N LEU A 188 10.20 -29.07 -7.13
CA LEU A 188 10.25 -30.48 -6.78
C LEU A 188 9.13 -31.28 -7.47
N ILE A 189 7.90 -30.75 -7.51
CA ILE A 189 6.77 -31.40 -8.18
C ILE A 189 7.01 -31.50 -9.69
N LEU A 190 7.48 -30.41 -10.31
CA LEU A 190 7.81 -30.36 -11.74
C LEU A 190 8.91 -31.38 -12.09
N LYS A 191 9.94 -31.51 -11.26
CA LYS A 191 11.00 -32.53 -11.43
C LYS A 191 10.49 -33.96 -11.34
N GLN A 192 9.37 -34.20 -10.67
CA GLN A 192 8.78 -35.53 -10.51
C GLN A 192 7.80 -35.92 -11.62
N ASN A 193 7.53 -35.05 -12.61
CA ASN A 193 6.49 -35.27 -13.65
C ASN A 193 5.13 -35.71 -13.09
N LYS A 194 4.74 -35.18 -11.91
CA LYS A 194 3.49 -35.53 -11.21
C LYS A 194 2.37 -34.50 -11.39
N LEU A 195 2.27 -33.89 -12.57
CA LEU A 195 1.19 -32.97 -12.93
C LEU A 195 0.43 -33.48 -14.16
#